data_AF-A0A7C4DIB2-F1
#
_entry.id   AF-A0A7C4DIB2-F1
#
_cell.length_a   1.000
_cell.length_b   1.000
_cell.length_c   1.000
_cell.angle_alpha   90.00
_cell.angle_beta   90.00
_cell.angle_gamma   90.00
#
_symmetry.space_group_name_H-M   'P 1'
#
loop_
_entity.id
_entity.type
_entity.pdbx_description
1 polymer ?
#
loop_
_entity_poly.entity_id
_entity_poly.type
_entity_poly.pdbx_seq_one_letter_code
_entity_poly.pdbx_strand_id
1 'polypeptide(L)'
;MKFFDFHVHSAFSEGESRLEELASMAKMLGYSGICFTAYPLKKEEENFLKAEIERVKKEIGIEIFLGFEARNLRELRSLLKRRREFDVLLVRGGNLRLNRIACETPEVDILTHPEFNRQDPGLDYVSFKLAAKNKVAIEMNFREILTSTKRSRSLILKNIAHNLKLAKKYKAPIILCSGAISQWELRSPYCLI
;
A
#
# COMPACT_ATOMS: atom_id res chain seq x y z
N MET A 1 16.55 -7.62 -12.59
CA MET A 1 15.50 -7.85 -11.56
C MET A 1 14.36 -6.88 -11.84
N LYS A 2 13.09 -7.27 -11.69
CA LYS A 2 11.94 -6.36 -11.88
C LYS A 2 11.50 -5.84 -10.52
N PHE A 3 11.22 -4.54 -10.43
CA PHE A 3 10.77 -3.87 -9.19
C PHE A 3 9.39 -3.27 -9.38
N PHE A 4 8.58 -3.31 -8.33
CA PHE A 4 7.23 -2.76 -8.31
C PHE A 4 6.98 -2.01 -7.01
N ASP A 5 6.24 -0.91 -7.09
CA ASP A 5 5.69 -0.24 -5.91
C ASP A 5 4.17 -0.43 -5.90
N PHE A 6 3.65 -1.03 -4.83
CA PHE A 6 2.24 -1.42 -4.75
C PHE A 6 1.38 -0.46 -3.94
N HIS A 7 1.94 0.65 -3.43
CA HIS A 7 1.18 1.62 -2.66
C HIS A 7 1.60 3.05 -3.00
N VAL A 8 0.99 3.58 -4.06
CA VAL A 8 1.22 4.95 -4.55
C VAL A 8 -0.13 5.66 -4.72
N HIS A 9 -0.26 6.84 -4.13
CA HIS A 9 -1.45 7.67 -4.23
C HIS A 9 -1.28 8.77 -5.29
N SER A 10 -2.32 8.94 -6.10
CA SER A 10 -2.45 10.03 -7.07
C SER A 10 -3.53 11.02 -6.65
N ALA A 11 -3.73 12.06 -7.47
CA ALA A 11 -4.81 13.03 -7.35
C ALA A 11 -6.24 12.42 -7.32
N PHE A 12 -6.41 11.14 -7.65
CA PHE A 12 -7.67 10.41 -7.48
C PHE A 12 -7.92 9.91 -6.04
N SER A 13 -7.01 10.22 -5.12
CA SER A 13 -7.03 9.73 -3.74
C SER A 13 -6.50 10.80 -2.77
N GLU A 14 -5.53 10.48 -1.92
CA GLU A 14 -4.85 11.47 -1.06
C GLU A 14 -3.57 12.05 -1.67
N GLY A 15 -3.28 11.72 -2.93
CA GLY A 15 -2.11 12.23 -3.65
C GLY A 15 -2.34 13.59 -4.30
N GLU A 16 -1.23 14.24 -4.68
CA GLU A 16 -1.23 15.56 -5.35
C GLU A 16 -0.83 15.43 -6.83
N SER A 17 -0.02 14.42 -7.17
CA SER A 17 0.48 14.22 -8.53
C SER A 17 -0.53 13.50 -9.44
N ARG A 18 -0.44 13.82 -10.73
CA ARG A 18 -1.19 13.11 -11.78
C ARG A 18 -0.62 11.71 -12.01
N LEU A 19 -1.35 10.86 -12.73
CA LEU A 19 -0.90 9.49 -13.01
C LEU A 19 0.36 9.49 -13.89
N GLU A 20 0.44 10.39 -14.87
CA GLU A 20 1.58 10.52 -15.80
C GLU A 20 2.85 10.94 -15.10
N GLU A 21 2.73 11.87 -14.16
CA GLU A 21 3.81 12.37 -13.31
C GLU A 21 4.42 11.23 -12.49
N LEU A 22 3.56 10.49 -11.78
CA LEU A 22 3.96 9.33 -10.98
C LEU A 22 4.54 8.20 -11.85
N ALA A 23 3.90 7.87 -12.96
CA ALA A 23 4.34 6.81 -13.87
C ALA A 23 5.69 7.14 -14.53
N SER A 24 5.87 8.40 -14.97
CA SER A 24 7.12 8.87 -15.57
C SER A 24 8.26 8.83 -14.56
N MET A 25 8.01 9.31 -13.34
CA MET A 25 9.00 9.27 -12.26
C MET A 25 9.34 7.84 -11.87
N ALA A 26 8.35 6.96 -11.73
CA ALA A 26 8.59 5.55 -11.40
C ALA A 26 9.45 4.86 -12.48
N LYS A 27 9.15 5.10 -13.77
CA LYS A 27 9.96 4.58 -14.87
C LYS A 27 11.39 5.10 -14.84
N MET A 28 11.56 6.41 -14.59
CA MET A 28 12.88 7.04 -14.47
C MET A 28 13.71 6.46 -13.32
N LEU A 29 13.06 6.15 -12.19
CA LEU A 29 13.68 5.53 -11.01
C LEU A 29 13.99 4.03 -11.20
N GLY A 30 13.55 3.42 -12.30
CA GLY A 30 13.83 2.02 -12.63
C GLY A 30 12.77 1.00 -12.18
N TYR A 31 11.55 1.45 -11.86
CA TYR A 31 10.43 0.53 -11.62
C TYR A 31 9.96 -0.10 -12.93
N SER A 32 9.60 -1.39 -12.85
CA SER A 32 8.93 -2.12 -13.94
C SER A 32 7.42 -1.93 -13.92
N GLY A 33 6.85 -1.58 -12.77
CA GLY A 33 5.45 -1.22 -12.63
C GLY A 33 5.10 -0.56 -11.31
N ILE A 34 3.92 0.04 -11.24
CA ILE A 34 3.37 0.66 -10.03
C ILE A 34 1.89 0.33 -9.86
N CYS A 35 1.40 0.31 -8.63
CA CYS A 35 -0.03 0.20 -8.32
C CYS A 35 -0.55 1.54 -7.82
N PHE A 36 -1.47 2.14 -8.58
CA PHE A 36 -2.18 3.30 -8.11
C PHE A 36 -3.26 2.88 -7.12
N THR A 37 -3.18 3.44 -5.92
CA THR A 37 -4.10 3.13 -4.84
C THR A 37 -5.12 4.25 -4.71
N ALA A 38 -6.38 3.91 -4.90
CA ALA A 38 -7.51 4.80 -4.70
C ALA A 38 -8.30 4.43 -3.43
N TYR A 39 -9.07 5.38 -2.90
CA TYR A 39 -10.14 5.06 -1.97
C TYR A 39 -11.37 4.57 -2.74
N PRO A 40 -12.37 3.95 -2.10
CA PRO A 40 -13.62 3.60 -2.78
C PRO A 40 -14.23 4.83 -3.48
N LEU A 41 -14.33 4.76 -4.80
CA LEU A 41 -14.86 5.80 -5.67
C LEU A 41 -16.29 5.50 -6.10
N LYS A 42 -16.98 6.51 -6.65
CA LYS A 42 -18.21 6.26 -7.42
C LYS A 42 -17.87 5.52 -8.72
N LYS A 43 -18.86 4.87 -9.33
CA LYS A 43 -18.60 4.02 -10.50
C LYS A 43 -18.12 4.82 -11.70
N GLU A 44 -18.60 6.04 -11.86
CA GLU A 44 -18.20 6.96 -12.94
C GLU A 44 -16.73 7.36 -12.79
N GLU A 45 -16.31 7.73 -11.57
CA GLU A 45 -14.92 8.07 -11.24
C GLU A 45 -13.97 6.87 -11.40
N GLU A 46 -14.41 5.69 -10.96
CA GLU A 46 -13.66 4.44 -11.15
C GLU A 46 -13.46 4.12 -12.64
N ASN A 47 -14.51 4.27 -13.46
CA ASN A 47 -14.42 4.02 -14.90
C ASN A 47 -13.47 5.02 -15.58
N PHE A 48 -13.52 6.28 -15.18
CA PHE A 48 -12.60 7.30 -15.67
C PHE A 48 -11.15 6.99 -15.26
N LEU A 49 -10.90 6.63 -14.00
CA LEU A 49 -9.58 6.22 -13.53
C LEU A 49 -9.04 5.02 -14.30
N LYS A 50 -9.87 4.01 -14.59
CA LYS A 50 -9.47 2.84 -15.39
C LYS A 50 -9.07 3.23 -16.81
N ALA A 51 -9.86 4.09 -17.46
CA ALA A 51 -9.54 4.58 -18.80
C ALA A 51 -8.23 5.38 -18.80
N GLU A 52 -8.01 6.20 -17.76
CA GLU A 52 -6.80 7.00 -17.63
C GLU A 52 -5.56 6.14 -17.38
N ILE A 53 -5.65 5.13 -16.50
CA ILE A 53 -4.58 4.14 -16.28
C ILE A 53 -4.16 3.50 -17.61
N GLU A 54 -5.12 3.06 -18.43
CA GLU A 54 -4.82 2.43 -19.73
C GLU A 54 -4.15 3.39 -20.71
N ARG A 55 -4.55 4.68 -20.71
CA ARG A 55 -3.89 5.71 -21.51
C ARG A 55 -2.44 5.90 -21.06
N VAL A 56 -2.22 6.15 -19.76
CA VAL A 56 -0.89 6.41 -19.19
C VAL A 56 0.04 5.20 -19.33
N LYS A 57 -0.50 3.98 -19.16
CA LYS A 57 0.25 2.73 -19.36
C LYS A 57 0.85 2.65 -20.76
N LYS A 58 0.07 2.97 -21.80
CA LYS A 58 0.50 2.97 -23.20
C LYS A 58 1.48 4.10 -23.51
N GLU A 59 1.19 5.30 -23.02
CA GLU A 59 1.98 6.50 -23.29
C GLU A 59 3.37 6.44 -22.64
N ILE A 60 3.42 6.07 -21.37
CA ILE A 60 4.68 6.02 -20.61
C ILE A 60 5.41 4.70 -20.83
N GLY A 61 4.70 3.60 -21.09
CA GLY A 61 5.28 2.27 -21.28
C GLY A 61 5.87 1.70 -19.99
N ILE A 62 5.06 1.67 -18.93
CA ILE A 62 5.31 1.03 -17.62
C ILE A 62 4.05 0.26 -17.21
N GLU A 63 4.19 -0.88 -16.53
CA GLU A 63 3.01 -1.60 -16.03
C GLU A 63 2.32 -0.81 -14.92
N ILE A 64 1.00 -0.69 -15.01
CA ILE A 64 0.20 0.02 -14.02
C ILE A 64 -0.93 -0.91 -13.57
N PHE A 65 -1.09 -1.04 -12.26
CA PHE A 65 -2.16 -1.76 -11.60
C PHE A 65 -3.10 -0.79 -10.87
N LEU A 66 -4.36 -1.19 -10.71
CA LEU A 66 -5.35 -0.47 -9.92
C LEU A 66 -5.59 -1.18 -8.59
N GLY A 67 -5.33 -0.47 -7.50
CA GLY A 67 -5.61 -0.90 -6.14
C GLY A 67 -6.66 -0.04 -5.46
N PHE A 68 -7.37 -0.63 -4.51
CA PHE A 68 -8.25 0.10 -3.59
C PHE A 68 -7.85 -0.11 -2.13
N GLU A 69 -7.75 0.97 -1.37
CA GLU A 69 -7.49 0.93 0.07
C GLU A 69 -8.78 1.15 0.88
N ALA A 70 -9.16 0.14 1.67
CA ALA A 70 -10.24 0.26 2.63
C ALA A 70 -9.75 0.92 3.93
N ARG A 71 -10.38 2.02 4.35
CA ARG A 71 -10.03 2.71 5.61
C ARG A 71 -10.88 2.28 6.80
N ASN A 72 -11.95 1.55 6.55
CA ASN A 72 -12.88 1.09 7.57
C ASN A 72 -13.60 -0.20 7.12
N LEU A 73 -14.32 -0.84 8.05
CA LEU A 73 -15.00 -2.10 7.79
C LEU A 73 -16.12 -2.01 6.75
N ARG A 74 -16.77 -0.84 6.61
CA ARG A 74 -17.83 -0.65 5.62
C ARG A 74 -17.22 -0.64 4.21
N GLU A 75 -16.15 0.12 4.03
CA GLU A 75 -15.38 0.17 2.78
C GLU A 75 -14.82 -1.21 2.42
N LEU A 76 -14.20 -1.90 3.38
CA LEU A 76 -13.68 -3.27 3.18
C LEU A 76 -14.77 -4.22 2.69
N ARG A 77 -15.93 -4.27 3.38
CA ARG A 77 -17.06 -5.10 2.98
C ARG A 77 -17.57 -4.77 1.57
N SER A 78 -17.55 -3.49 1.19
CA SER A 78 -17.96 -3.05 -0.14
C SER A 78 -16.98 -3.55 -1.21
N LEU A 79 -15.68 -3.37 -0.98
CA LEU A 79 -14.63 -3.80 -1.91
C LEU A 79 -14.57 -5.33 -2.05
N LEU A 80 -14.77 -6.08 -0.97
CA LEU A 80 -14.82 -7.55 -1.01
C LEU A 80 -15.89 -8.08 -1.97
N LYS A 81 -17.07 -7.44 -2.03
CA LYS A 81 -18.15 -7.83 -2.95
C LYS A 81 -17.77 -7.71 -4.42
N ARG A 82 -16.80 -6.84 -4.72
CA ARG A 82 -16.30 -6.57 -6.08
C ARG A 82 -14.80 -6.81 -6.22
N ARG A 83 -14.23 -7.73 -5.43
CA ARG A 83 -12.78 -8.00 -5.42
C ARG A 83 -12.22 -8.31 -6.82
N ARG A 84 -13.03 -8.86 -7.71
CA ARG A 84 -12.63 -9.23 -9.09
C ARG A 84 -12.56 -8.05 -10.07
N GLU A 85 -12.99 -6.85 -9.67
CA GLU A 85 -13.07 -5.68 -10.56
C GLU A 85 -11.77 -4.85 -10.60
N PHE A 86 -10.77 -5.18 -9.78
CA PHE A 86 -9.51 -4.44 -9.64
C PHE A 86 -8.38 -5.40 -9.22
N ASP A 87 -7.14 -4.94 -9.30
CA ASP A 87 -5.97 -5.81 -9.16
C ASP A 87 -5.64 -6.10 -7.69
N VAL A 88 -5.61 -5.06 -6.85
CA VAL A 88 -5.05 -5.13 -5.49
C VAL A 88 -6.02 -4.56 -4.44
N LEU A 89 -6.27 -5.32 -3.37
CA LEU A 89 -7.03 -4.88 -2.21
C LEU A 89 -6.08 -4.58 -1.04
N LEU A 90 -6.04 -3.31 -0.64
CA LEU A 90 -5.30 -2.83 0.51
C LEU A 90 -6.27 -2.51 1.65
N VAL A 91 -5.79 -2.60 2.89
CA VAL A 91 -6.53 -2.15 4.07
C VAL A 91 -5.64 -1.23 4.89
N ARG A 92 -6.10 0.00 5.12
CA ARG A 92 -5.40 0.99 5.95
C ARG A 92 -5.45 0.58 7.41
N GLY A 93 -4.27 0.44 7.99
CA GLY A 93 -4.09 0.05 9.37
C GLY A 93 -4.29 1.17 10.39
N GLY A 94 -3.68 1.00 11.56
CA GLY A 94 -3.79 1.92 12.71
C GLY A 94 -4.89 1.56 13.72
N ASN A 95 -5.92 0.83 13.29
CA ASN A 95 -6.95 0.29 14.18
C ASN A 95 -6.76 -1.21 14.41
N LEU A 96 -6.54 -1.63 15.65
CA LEU A 96 -6.26 -3.05 15.99
C LEU A 96 -7.32 -4.02 15.46
N ARG A 97 -8.61 -3.64 15.54
CA ARG A 97 -9.71 -4.49 15.06
C ARG A 97 -9.67 -4.62 13.55
N LEU A 98 -9.44 -3.52 12.83
CA LEU A 98 -9.35 -3.54 11.37
C LEU A 98 -8.09 -4.28 10.90
N ASN A 99 -6.93 -4.06 11.53
CA ASN A 99 -5.68 -4.78 11.25
C ASN A 99 -5.87 -6.29 11.37
N ARG A 100 -6.56 -6.72 12.44
CA ARG A 100 -6.86 -8.14 12.65
C ARG A 100 -7.75 -8.70 11.55
N ILE A 101 -8.84 -8.02 11.25
CA ILE A 101 -9.79 -8.45 10.20
C ILE A 101 -9.10 -8.50 8.84
N ALA A 102 -8.22 -7.54 8.53
CA ALA A 102 -7.41 -7.56 7.31
C ALA A 102 -6.55 -8.84 7.22
N CYS A 103 -5.83 -9.18 8.29
CA CYS A 103 -5.03 -10.41 8.34
C CYS A 103 -5.88 -11.69 8.27
N GLU A 104 -7.12 -11.67 8.77
CA GLU A 104 -8.06 -12.80 8.77
C GLU A 104 -8.74 -13.02 7.41
N THR A 105 -8.79 -12.00 6.55
CA THR A 105 -9.53 -12.01 5.28
C THR A 105 -8.62 -12.40 4.11
N PRO A 106 -8.76 -13.60 3.50
CA PRO A 106 -7.87 -14.07 2.43
C PRO A 106 -7.89 -13.25 1.14
N GLU A 107 -8.95 -12.49 0.89
CA GLU A 107 -9.08 -11.64 -0.30
C GLU A 107 -8.31 -10.31 -0.20
N VAL A 108 -7.82 -9.96 1.00
CA VAL A 108 -6.97 -8.80 1.21
C VAL A 108 -5.54 -9.15 0.81
N ASP A 109 -4.93 -8.33 -0.04
CA ASP A 109 -3.56 -8.58 -0.50
C ASP A 109 -2.54 -7.93 0.44
N ILE A 110 -2.81 -6.71 0.91
CA ILE A 110 -1.85 -5.90 1.69
C ILE A 110 -2.55 -5.23 2.88
N LEU A 111 -1.98 -5.39 4.08
CA LEU A 111 -2.28 -4.52 5.23
C LEU A 111 -1.26 -3.38 5.25
N THR A 112 -1.75 -2.16 5.02
CA THR A 112 -0.93 -0.94 4.97
C THR A 112 -0.87 -0.26 6.32
N HIS A 113 0.24 0.43 6.59
CA HIS A 113 0.48 1.21 7.82
C HIS A 113 -0.10 0.61 9.14
N PRO A 114 0.28 -0.62 9.56
CA PRO A 114 -0.32 -1.23 10.75
C PRO A 114 -0.15 -0.38 12.02
N GLU A 115 0.94 0.36 12.13
CA GLU A 115 1.30 1.27 13.23
C GLU A 115 0.79 2.71 13.07
N PHE A 116 0.00 3.03 12.04
CA PHE A 116 -0.44 4.41 11.76
C PHE A 116 -1.10 5.09 12.95
N ASN A 117 -0.60 6.27 13.36
CA ASN A 117 -1.08 7.02 14.53
C ASN A 117 -1.10 6.21 15.84
N ARG A 118 -0.23 5.20 15.97
CA ARG A 118 -0.11 4.38 17.19
C ARG A 118 1.23 4.60 17.89
N GLN A 119 1.24 4.33 19.19
CA GLN A 119 2.47 4.24 19.98
C GLN A 119 3.05 2.83 20.03
N ASP A 120 2.28 1.83 19.56
CA ASP A 120 2.66 0.43 19.49
C ASP A 120 2.68 -0.05 18.02
N PRO A 121 3.24 -1.25 17.74
CA PRO A 121 3.38 -1.76 16.37
C PRO A 121 2.07 -2.11 15.64
N GLY A 122 0.91 -2.08 16.32
CA GLY A 122 -0.39 -2.31 15.71
C GLY A 122 -0.73 -3.77 15.36
N LEU A 123 0.19 -4.72 15.60
CA LEU A 123 -0.02 -6.13 15.32
C LEU A 123 0.38 -7.00 16.51
N ASP A 124 -0.41 -8.03 16.76
CA ASP A 124 -0.09 -9.11 17.69
C ASP A 124 0.43 -10.35 16.95
N TYR A 125 0.97 -11.32 17.70
CA TYR A 125 1.50 -12.55 17.13
C TYR A 125 0.46 -13.40 16.38
N VAL A 126 -0.82 -13.27 16.72
CA VAL A 126 -1.87 -14.03 16.05
C VAL A 126 -2.19 -13.40 14.69
N SER A 127 -2.14 -12.07 14.58
CA SER A 127 -2.29 -11.37 13.29
C SER A 127 -1.20 -11.79 12.30
N PHE A 128 0.04 -11.94 12.76
CA PHE A 128 1.13 -12.47 11.90
C PHE A 128 0.88 -13.91 11.45
N LYS A 129 0.37 -14.78 12.33
CA LYS A 129 0.02 -16.16 11.94
C LYS A 129 -1.10 -16.20 10.92
N LEU A 130 -2.10 -15.32 11.06
CA LEU A 130 -3.21 -15.21 10.13
C LEU A 130 -2.77 -14.65 8.79
N ALA A 131 -1.94 -13.60 8.80
CA ALA A 131 -1.32 -13.06 7.60
C ALA A 131 -0.49 -14.12 6.85
N ALA A 132 0.30 -14.93 7.57
CA ALA A 132 1.03 -16.05 6.98
C ALA A 132 0.10 -17.13 6.37
N LYS A 133 -0.98 -17.48 7.08
CA LYS A 133 -1.97 -18.48 6.62
C LYS A 133 -2.70 -18.00 5.36
N ASN A 134 -3.13 -16.74 5.36
CA ASN A 134 -3.96 -16.15 4.33
C ASN A 134 -3.16 -15.46 3.21
N LYS A 135 -1.84 -15.41 3.34
CA LYS A 135 -0.90 -14.73 2.43
C LYS A 135 -1.13 -13.22 2.30
N VAL A 136 -1.63 -12.60 3.35
CA VAL A 136 -1.74 -11.13 3.45
C VAL A 136 -0.36 -10.55 3.68
N ALA A 137 0.11 -9.67 2.81
CA ALA A 137 1.38 -8.99 2.97
C ALA A 137 1.27 -7.88 4.02
N ILE A 138 2.25 -7.81 4.92
CA ILE A 138 2.39 -6.71 5.86
C ILE A 138 3.28 -5.65 5.24
N GLU A 139 2.75 -4.45 5.06
CA GLU A 139 3.48 -3.33 4.48
C GLU A 139 4.48 -2.72 5.46
N MET A 140 5.71 -2.53 4.99
CA MET A 140 6.66 -1.60 5.57
C MET A 140 6.59 -0.31 4.73
N ASN A 141 6.03 0.75 5.29
CA ASN A 141 5.80 1.98 4.56
C ASN A 141 6.95 2.97 4.75
N PHE A 142 7.53 3.47 3.65
CA PHE A 142 8.66 4.39 3.73
C PHE A 142 8.25 5.85 4.00
N ARG A 143 7.06 6.28 3.55
CA ARG A 143 6.58 7.66 3.70
C ARG A 143 6.56 8.11 5.16
N GLU A 144 6.09 7.27 6.07
CA GLU A 144 6.05 7.60 7.50
C GLU A 144 7.45 7.90 8.07
N ILE A 145 8.48 7.22 7.57
CA ILE A 145 9.88 7.49 7.97
C ILE A 145 10.35 8.82 7.36
N LEU A 146 10.03 9.05 6.08
CA LEU A 146 10.44 10.23 5.32
C LEU A 146 9.89 11.53 5.92
N THR A 147 8.60 11.54 6.27
CA THR A 147 7.86 12.76 6.70
C THR A 147 7.95 13.04 8.20
N SER A 148 8.19 12.01 9.02
CA SER A 148 8.32 12.19 10.48
C SER A 148 9.70 12.71 10.88
N THR A 149 9.85 13.29 12.09
CA THR A 149 11.15 13.73 12.62
C THR A 149 11.33 13.36 14.10
N LYS A 150 12.59 13.43 14.58
CA LYS A 150 12.97 13.28 16.00
C LYS A 150 12.35 12.02 16.64
N ARG A 151 11.62 12.21 17.75
CA ARG A 151 11.01 11.13 18.54
C ARG A 151 9.98 10.34 17.73
N SER A 152 9.18 10.99 16.88
CA SER A 152 8.17 10.31 16.07
C SER A 152 8.82 9.35 15.08
N ARG A 153 9.88 9.78 14.39
CA ARG A 153 10.64 8.92 13.47
C ARG A 153 11.27 7.71 14.17
N SER A 154 11.86 7.93 15.34
CA SER A 154 12.44 6.85 16.16
C SER A 154 11.39 5.81 16.56
N LEU A 155 10.19 6.27 16.94
CA LEU A 155 9.08 5.38 17.30
C LEU A 155 8.56 4.58 16.09
N ILE A 156 8.38 5.23 14.94
CA ILE A 156 7.96 4.57 13.70
C ILE A 156 8.97 3.49 13.30
N LEU A 157 10.26 3.83 13.28
CA LEU A 157 11.33 2.86 12.98
C LEU A 157 11.35 1.68 13.97
N LYS A 158 11.15 1.94 15.27
CA LYS A 158 11.03 0.89 16.29
C LYS A 158 9.86 -0.06 16.00
N ASN A 159 8.70 0.50 15.63
CA ASN A 159 7.49 -0.28 15.35
C ASN A 159 7.63 -1.10 14.06
N ILE A 160 8.13 -0.48 12.99
CA ILE A 160 8.47 -1.15 11.72
C ILE A 160 9.46 -2.29 11.96
N ALA A 161 10.55 -2.05 12.70
CA ALA A 161 11.54 -3.07 13.02
C ALA A 161 10.96 -4.24 13.84
N HIS A 162 10.04 -3.94 14.77
CA HIS A 162 9.32 -4.96 15.52
C HIS A 162 8.44 -5.82 14.60
N ASN A 163 7.65 -5.18 13.73
CA ASN A 163 6.79 -5.87 12.77
C ASN A 163 7.59 -6.73 11.80
N LEU A 164 8.72 -6.22 11.28
CA LEU A 164 9.66 -6.98 10.44
C LEU A 164 10.18 -8.25 11.15
N LYS A 165 10.59 -8.13 12.41
CA LYS A 165 11.07 -9.26 13.21
C LYS A 165 10.01 -10.34 13.36
N LEU A 166 8.76 -9.95 13.69
CA LEU A 166 7.67 -10.89 13.87
C LEU A 166 7.18 -11.49 12.55
N ALA A 167 7.09 -10.70 11.48
CA ALA A 167 6.73 -11.18 10.16
C ALA A 167 7.72 -12.26 9.68
N LYS A 168 9.04 -12.03 9.84
CA LYS A 168 10.06 -13.05 9.55
C LYS A 168 9.90 -14.30 10.42
N LYS A 169 9.67 -14.14 11.72
CA LYS A 169 9.49 -15.26 12.67
C LYS A 169 8.29 -16.14 12.30
N TYR A 170 7.18 -15.55 11.91
CA TYR A 170 5.93 -16.26 11.60
C TYR A 170 5.74 -16.53 10.11
N LYS A 171 6.72 -16.16 9.26
CA LYS A 171 6.69 -16.31 7.80
C LYS A 171 5.50 -15.60 7.15
N ALA A 172 5.08 -14.46 7.71
CA ALA A 172 4.12 -13.59 7.06
C ALA A 172 4.80 -12.90 5.85
N PRO A 173 4.13 -12.79 4.69
CA PRO A 173 4.68 -12.02 3.58
C PRO A 173 4.91 -10.56 3.98
N ILE A 174 5.98 -9.97 3.45
CA ILE A 174 6.37 -8.58 3.71
C ILE A 174 6.47 -7.89 2.36
N ILE A 175 5.96 -6.66 2.29
CA ILE A 175 6.13 -5.79 1.12
C ILE A 175 6.66 -4.44 1.59
N LEU A 176 7.57 -3.85 0.81
CA LEU A 176 8.11 -2.53 1.05
C LEU A 176 7.56 -1.60 -0.03
N CYS A 177 6.90 -0.53 0.38
CA CYS A 177 6.29 0.43 -0.52
C CYS A 177 6.75 1.85 -0.19
N SER A 178 6.78 2.74 -1.19
CA SER A 178 7.07 4.15 -0.92
C SER A 178 5.95 4.81 -0.10
N GLY A 179 4.69 4.45 -0.36
CA GLY A 179 3.54 5.16 0.20
C GLY A 179 3.37 6.57 -0.38
N ALA A 180 4.00 6.85 -1.53
CA ALA A 180 4.14 8.20 -2.05
C ALA A 180 2.79 8.86 -2.37
N ILE A 181 2.61 10.11 -1.93
CA ILE A 181 1.46 10.97 -2.31
C ILE A 181 1.82 11.99 -3.39
N SER A 182 3.09 12.07 -3.78
CA SER A 182 3.55 12.86 -4.92
C SER A 182 4.70 12.16 -5.62
N GLN A 183 4.96 12.53 -6.88
CA GLN A 183 6.10 12.00 -7.63
C GLN A 183 7.44 12.22 -6.91
N TRP A 184 7.57 13.27 -6.10
CA TRP A 184 8.80 13.62 -5.39
C TRP A 184 9.07 12.73 -4.16
N GLU A 185 8.07 11.99 -3.70
CA GLU A 185 8.19 11.05 -2.59
C GLU A 185 8.60 9.65 -3.03
N LEU A 186 8.50 9.34 -4.33
CA LEU A 186 9.04 8.10 -4.87
C LEU A 186 10.55 8.03 -4.65
N ARG A 187 11.05 6.83 -4.38
CA ARG A 187 12.48 6.53 -4.24
C ARG A 187 12.85 5.38 -5.16
N SER A 188 14.09 5.35 -5.63
CA SER A 188 14.56 4.23 -6.44
C SER A 188 14.44 2.93 -5.64
N PRO A 189 14.14 1.79 -6.28
CA PRO A 189 14.04 0.52 -5.59
C PRO A 189 15.31 0.18 -4.80
N TYR A 190 16.48 0.53 -5.35
CA TYR A 190 17.79 0.34 -4.73
C TYR A 190 18.03 1.17 -3.46
N CYS A 191 17.31 2.29 -3.29
CA CYS A 191 17.37 3.07 -2.06
C CYS A 191 16.53 2.44 -0.94
N LEU A 192 15.52 1.66 -1.30
CA LEU A 192 14.57 1.06 -0.37
C LEU A 192 15.05 -0.30 0.17
N ILE A 193 15.69 -1.11 -0.67
CA ILE A 193 16.21 -2.45 -0.32
C ILE A 193 17.58 -2.40 0.38
#